data_AF-A0A9D8MTF6-F1
#
_entry.id   AF-A0A9D8MTF6-F1
#
_cell.length_a   1.000
_cell.length_b   1.000
_cell.length_c   1.000
_cell.angle_alpha   90.00
_cell.angle_beta   90.00
_cell.angle_gamma   90.00
#
_symmetry.space_group_name_H-M   'P 1'
#
loop_
_entity.id
_entity.type
_entity.pdbx_description
1 polymer ?
#
loop_
_entity_poly.entity_id
_entity_poly.type
_entity_poly.pdbx_seq_one_letter_code
_entity_poly.pdbx_strand_id
1 'polypeptide(L)'
;MNIFIGLLIIAVGAFCQSSSYVPINRIKQWSWESYWIVQGIFAWLLFPLMGAFLAVPEGHSLFELFNANQSFNIWMTIFFGILWGIGGLTFGLSMRYLGVALGQSIALGTCAALGTIMGPVLLNTFFPELNALESLTFAVILGVVVTLVGIAIIGVAGSMRSKEQEGSNEA
;
A
#
# COMPACT_ATOMS: atom_id res chain seq x y z
N MET A 1 -16.22 -19.25 -1.00
CA MET A 1 -15.61 -18.83 0.28
C MET A 1 -16.69 -18.18 1.13
N ASN A 2 -16.85 -18.58 2.38
CA ASN A 2 -17.93 -18.07 3.25
C ASN A 2 -17.59 -16.62 3.69
N ILE A 3 -18.55 -15.69 3.64
CA ILE A 3 -18.31 -14.25 3.91
C ILE A 3 -17.61 -14.05 5.26
N PHE A 4 -18.02 -14.83 6.26
CA PHE A 4 -17.42 -14.81 7.60
C PHE A 4 -15.92 -15.12 7.58
N ILE A 5 -15.49 -16.13 6.83
CA ILE A 5 -14.08 -16.50 6.70
C ILE A 5 -13.31 -15.38 6.00
N GLY A 6 -13.88 -14.78 4.96
CA GLY A 6 -13.26 -13.62 4.28
C GLY A 6 -13.05 -12.44 5.24
N LEU A 7 -14.07 -12.11 6.03
CA LEU A 7 -14.02 -11.04 7.03
C LEU A 7 -12.99 -11.34 8.13
N LEU A 8 -12.90 -12.60 8.58
CA LEU A 8 -11.92 -13.04 9.56
C LEU A 8 -10.48 -12.94 9.02
N ILE A 9 -10.24 -13.35 7.78
CA ILE A 9 -8.91 -13.22 7.13
C ILE A 9 -8.51 -11.75 7.02
N ILE A 10 -9.42 -10.86 6.62
CA ILE A 10 -9.16 -9.41 6.55
C ILE A 10 -8.84 -8.85 7.94
N ALA A 11 -9.60 -9.25 8.98
CA ALA A 11 -9.38 -8.80 10.34
C ALA A 11 -8.00 -9.24 10.88
N VAL A 12 -7.62 -10.50 10.65
CA VAL A 12 -6.29 -11.01 11.03
C VAL A 12 -5.19 -10.29 10.26
N GLY A 13 -5.36 -10.07 8.95
CA GLY A 13 -4.41 -9.32 8.14
C GLY A 13 -4.21 -7.89 8.63
N ALA A 14 -5.30 -7.18 8.94
CA ALA A 14 -5.26 -5.81 9.50
C ALA A 14 -4.57 -5.78 10.88
N PHE A 15 -4.83 -6.78 11.73
CA PHE A 15 -4.17 -6.92 13.01
C PHE A 15 -2.65 -7.14 12.87
N CYS A 16 -2.24 -8.05 11.98
CA CYS A 16 -0.83 -8.31 11.67
C CYS A 16 -0.13 -7.08 11.08
N GLN A 17 -0.80 -6.33 10.20
CA GLN A 17 -0.25 -5.09 9.64
C GLN A 17 -0.01 -4.05 10.75
N SER A 18 -0.99 -3.84 11.64
CA SER A 18 -0.86 -2.86 12.72
C SER A 18 0.21 -3.26 13.75
N SER A 19 0.32 -4.55 14.07
CA SER A 19 1.30 -5.05 15.04
C SER A 19 2.76 -4.89 14.58
N SER A 20 3.01 -4.83 13.27
CA SER A 20 4.35 -4.63 12.71
C SER A 20 4.98 -3.26 13.06
N TYR A 21 4.17 -2.26 13.44
CA TYR A 21 4.65 -0.96 13.92
C TYR A 21 4.95 -0.93 15.44
N VAL A 22 4.48 -1.91 16.22
CA VAL A 22 4.69 -1.95 17.69
C VAL A 22 6.17 -1.96 18.11
N PRO A 23 7.09 -2.65 17.40
CA PRO A 23 8.53 -2.63 17.72
C PRO A 23 9.20 -1.27 17.53
N ILE A 24 8.64 -0.33 16.75
CA ILE A 24 9.22 1.02 16.53
C ILE A 24 9.42 1.74 17.85
N ASN A 25 8.44 1.68 18.75
CA ASN A 25 8.51 2.40 20.02
C ASN A 25 9.58 1.83 20.98
N ARG A 26 10.13 0.65 20.69
CA ARG A 26 11.21 0.01 21.47
C ARG A 26 12.60 0.41 20.97
N ILE A 27 12.73 0.93 19.75
CA ILE A 27 14.01 1.25 19.12
C ILE A 27 14.23 2.77 19.16
N LYS A 28 14.71 3.26 20.31
CA LYS A 28 14.87 4.71 20.57
C LYS A 28 16.19 5.33 20.06
N GLN A 29 17.16 4.49 19.70
CA GLN A 29 18.55 4.91 19.41
C GLN A 29 18.90 4.92 17.91
N TRP A 30 17.98 4.48 17.04
CA TRP A 30 18.26 4.36 15.62
C TRP A 30 17.75 5.58 14.85
N SER A 31 18.48 5.93 13.79
CA SER A 31 17.92 6.82 12.77
C SER A 31 16.71 6.16 12.11
N TRP A 32 15.75 6.98 11.70
CA TRP A 32 14.54 6.51 11.02
C TRP A 32 14.90 5.72 9.75
N GLU A 33 15.89 6.19 9.02
CA GLU A 33 16.38 5.64 7.77
C GLU A 33 16.95 4.23 7.96
N SER A 34 17.78 4.04 9.00
CA SER A 34 18.34 2.71 9.32
C SER A 34 17.27 1.72 9.74
N TYR A 35 16.28 2.17 10.52
CA TYR A 35 15.15 1.31 10.91
C TYR A 35 14.34 0.87 9.69
N TRP A 36 14.00 1.81 8.81
CA TRP A 36 13.17 1.56 7.63
C TRP A 36 13.85 0.59 6.65
N ILE A 37 15.17 0.72 6.44
CA ILE A 37 15.94 -0.20 5.59
C ILE A 37 15.91 -1.61 6.17
N VAL A 38 16.20 -1.77 7.46
CA VAL A 38 16.21 -3.10 8.08
C VAL A 38 14.83 -3.73 8.03
N GLN A 39 13.78 -2.99 8.40
CA GLN A 39 12.40 -3.47 8.31
C GLN A 39 12.02 -3.84 6.87
N GLY A 40 12.38 -3.02 5.89
CA GLY A 40 12.15 -3.29 4.46
C GLY A 40 12.84 -4.57 3.98
N ILE A 41 14.09 -4.81 4.36
CA ILE A 41 14.81 -6.05 3.99
C ILE A 41 14.11 -7.29 4.53
N PHE A 42 13.69 -7.27 5.80
CA PHE A 42 13.00 -8.42 6.39
C PHE A 42 11.60 -8.61 5.78
N ALA A 43 10.82 -7.53 5.69
CA ALA A 43 9.43 -7.58 5.27
C ALA A 43 9.27 -7.83 3.76
N TRP A 44 10.17 -7.32 2.92
CA TRP A 44 10.01 -7.34 1.46
C TRP A 44 10.95 -8.29 0.74
N LEU A 45 12.08 -8.68 1.35
CA LEU A 45 13.04 -9.59 0.73
C LEU A 45 13.08 -10.94 1.46
N LEU A 46 13.47 -10.97 2.74
CA LEU A 46 13.70 -12.24 3.44
C LEU A 46 12.41 -13.05 3.62
N PHE A 47 11.36 -12.48 4.23
CA PHE A 47 10.14 -13.25 4.45
C PHE A 47 9.43 -13.67 3.17
N PRO A 48 9.28 -12.81 2.14
CA PRO A 48 8.70 -13.23 0.87
C PRO A 48 9.53 -14.31 0.18
N LEU A 49 10.87 -14.23 0.23
CA LEU A 49 11.74 -15.24 -0.36
C LEU A 49 11.65 -16.57 0.38
N MET A 50 11.63 -16.56 1.72
CA MET A 50 11.39 -17.75 2.53
C MET A 50 10.03 -18.37 2.23
N GLY A 51 8.98 -17.55 2.14
CA GLY A 51 7.64 -17.99 1.75
C GLY A 51 7.60 -18.60 0.35
N ALA A 52 8.31 -18.00 -0.61
CA ALA A 52 8.44 -18.53 -1.95
C ALA A 52 9.12 -19.91 -1.94
N PHE A 53 10.23 -20.07 -1.21
CA PHE A 53 10.91 -21.38 -1.09
C PHE A 53 10.05 -22.44 -0.41
N LEU A 54 9.22 -22.08 0.57
CA LEU A 54 8.28 -23.00 1.21
C LEU A 54 7.10 -23.39 0.31
N ALA A 55 6.73 -22.52 -0.64
CA ALA A 55 5.61 -22.73 -1.54
C ALA A 55 6.00 -23.49 -2.83
N VAL A 56 7.29 -23.61 -3.14
CA VAL A 56 7.77 -24.36 -4.31
C VAL A 56 7.59 -25.87 -4.08
N PRO A 57 6.83 -26.58 -4.93
CA PRO A 57 6.66 -28.02 -4.82
C PRO A 57 7.96 -28.79 -5.10
N GLU A 58 8.07 -30.01 -4.57
CA GLU A 58 9.22 -30.87 -4.81
C GLU A 58 9.45 -31.10 -6.32
N GLY A 59 10.70 -30.91 -6.77
CA GLY A 59 11.10 -31.07 -8.18
C GLY A 59 11.01 -29.81 -9.03
N HIS A 60 10.48 -28.71 -8.50
CA HIS A 60 10.42 -27.42 -9.18
C HIS A 60 11.43 -26.41 -8.63
N SER A 61 11.78 -25.42 -9.44
CA SER A 61 12.66 -24.31 -9.06
C SER A 61 12.01 -22.95 -9.32
N LEU A 62 12.37 -21.94 -8.53
CA LEU A 62 11.94 -20.55 -8.79
C LEU A 62 12.42 -20.03 -10.15
N PHE A 63 13.49 -20.60 -10.70
CA PHE A 63 14.03 -20.22 -12.01
C PHE A 63 13.10 -20.60 -13.18
N GLU A 64 12.26 -21.62 -13.01
CA GLU A 64 11.25 -21.97 -14.01
C GLU A 64 10.22 -20.84 -14.20
N LEU A 65 9.88 -20.08 -13.16
CA LEU A 65 8.97 -18.93 -13.27
C LEU A 65 9.52 -17.83 -14.18
N PHE A 66 10.84 -17.63 -14.19
CA PHE A 66 11.48 -16.62 -15.04
C PHE A 66 11.60 -17.05 -16.50
N ASN A 67 11.60 -18.36 -16.78
CA ASN A 67 11.63 -18.90 -18.14
C ASN A 67 10.23 -19.17 -18.72
N ALA A 68 9.25 -19.50 -17.87
CA ALA A 68 7.89 -19.85 -18.29
C ALA A 68 7.02 -18.63 -18.62
N ASN A 69 7.36 -17.45 -18.10
CA ASN A 69 6.58 -16.23 -18.30
C ASN A 69 7.11 -15.39 -19.46
N GLN A 70 6.18 -14.73 -20.18
CA GLN A 70 6.54 -13.74 -21.19
C GLN A 70 7.41 -12.64 -20.56
N SER A 71 8.53 -12.30 -21.21
CA SER A 71 9.50 -11.31 -20.70
C SER A 71 8.86 -9.96 -20.36
N PHE A 72 7.77 -9.61 -21.03
CA PHE A 72 6.97 -8.41 -20.74
C PHE A 72 6.37 -8.42 -19.32
N ASN A 73 5.79 -9.53 -18.87
CA ASN A 73 5.16 -9.65 -17.54
C ASN A 73 6.18 -9.55 -16.41
N ILE A 74 7.38 -10.10 -16.63
CA ILE A 74 8.50 -10.00 -15.68
C ILE A 74 8.93 -8.55 -15.54
N TRP A 75 9.12 -7.85 -16.67
CA TRP A 75 9.48 -6.43 -16.65
C TRP A 75 8.41 -5.54 -16.03
N MET A 76 7.12 -5.79 -16.30
CA MET A 76 6.02 -5.08 -15.63
C MET A 76 6.03 -5.30 -14.12
N THR A 77 6.24 -6.55 -13.66
CA THR A 77 6.32 -6.86 -12.22
C THR A 77 7.46 -6.09 -11.55
N ILE A 78 8.64 -6.06 -12.17
CA ILE A 78 9.79 -5.29 -11.66
C ILE A 78 9.46 -3.80 -11.64
N PHE A 79 8.90 -3.26 -12.72
CA PHE A 79 8.54 -1.85 -12.84
C PHE A 79 7.55 -1.40 -11.78
N PHE A 80 6.43 -2.12 -11.62
CA PHE A 80 5.45 -1.83 -10.58
C PHE A 80 6.00 -2.06 -9.16
N GLY A 81 6.92 -3.01 -8.98
CA GLY A 81 7.64 -3.20 -7.71
C GLY A 81 8.51 -1.99 -7.34
N ILE A 82 9.23 -1.41 -8.30
CA ILE A 82 10.01 -0.18 -8.10
C ILE A 82 9.08 0.99 -7.75
N LEU A 83 8.00 1.18 -8.50
CA LEU A 83 7.01 2.24 -8.22
C LEU A 83 6.39 2.10 -6.83
N TRP A 84 6.07 0.86 -6.42
CA TRP A 84 5.55 0.57 -5.09
C TRP A 84 6.58 0.90 -4.01
N GLY A 85 7.86 0.59 -4.21
CA GLY A 85 8.94 0.95 -3.29
C GLY A 85 9.09 2.47 -3.11
N ILE A 86 9.06 3.22 -4.22
CA ILE A 86 9.07 4.70 -4.19
C ILE A 86 7.82 5.22 -3.44
N GLY A 87 6.65 4.64 -3.70
CA GLY A 87 5.41 4.93 -2.99
C GLY A 87 5.52 4.69 -1.48
N GLY A 88 6.09 3.56 -1.06
CA GLY A 88 6.31 3.24 0.35
C GLY A 88 7.24 4.23 1.06
N LEU A 89 8.32 4.66 0.40
CA LEU A 89 9.25 5.64 0.95
C LEU A 89 8.59 7.01 1.14
N THR A 90 7.87 7.49 0.12
CA THR A 90 7.14 8.77 0.19
C THR A 90 6.00 8.72 1.20
N PHE A 91 5.33 7.57 1.35
CA PHE A 91 4.35 7.33 2.40
C PHE A 91 4.98 7.45 3.79
N GLY A 92 6.14 6.82 4.04
CA GLY A 92 6.86 6.97 5.30
C GLY A 92 7.22 8.42 5.63
N LEU A 93 7.66 9.19 4.62
CA LEU A 93 7.92 10.62 4.77
C LEU A 93 6.64 11.41 5.09
N SER A 94 5.51 11.09 4.45
CA SER A 94 4.23 11.76 4.72
C SER A 94 3.79 11.57 6.17
N MET A 95 4.02 10.40 6.77
CA MET A 95 3.73 10.16 8.20
C MET A 95 4.62 11.02 9.10
N ARG A 96 5.88 11.23 8.72
CA ARG A 96 6.83 12.07 9.47
C ARG A 96 6.45 13.54 9.45
N TYR A 97 5.96 14.05 8.32
CA TYR A 97 5.63 15.48 8.16
C TYR A 97 4.21 15.85 8.57
N LEU A 98 3.21 15.01 8.25
CA LEU A 98 1.79 15.30 8.50
C LEU A 98 1.29 14.69 9.82
N GLY A 99 2.08 13.82 10.44
CA GLY A 99 1.65 12.99 11.55
C GLY A 99 0.80 11.79 11.10
N VAL A 100 0.66 10.81 12.00
CA VAL A 100 0.03 9.51 11.68
C VAL A 100 -1.43 9.67 11.27
N ALA A 101 -2.21 10.54 11.94
CA ALA A 101 -3.64 10.67 11.65
C ALA A 101 -3.91 11.23 10.25
N LEU A 102 -3.33 12.39 9.92
CA LEU A 102 -3.53 13.04 8.62
C LEU A 102 -2.82 12.30 7.48
N GLY A 103 -1.59 11.83 7.73
CA GLY A 103 -0.83 11.06 6.75
C GLY A 103 -1.57 9.81 6.31
N GLN A 104 -2.07 8.99 7.25
CA GLN A 104 -2.76 7.74 6.93
C GLN A 104 -4.06 7.99 6.16
N SER A 105 -4.89 8.93 6.60
CA SER A 105 -6.16 9.21 5.94
C SER A 105 -5.99 9.73 4.52
N ILE A 106 -5.07 10.68 4.31
CA ILE A 106 -4.84 11.27 2.97
C ILE A 106 -4.16 10.24 2.06
N ALA A 107 -3.10 9.58 2.52
CA ALA A 107 -2.32 8.70 1.66
C ALA A 107 -3.06 7.39 1.33
N LEU A 108 -3.65 6.70 2.32
CA LEU A 108 -4.43 5.49 2.04
C LEU A 108 -5.73 5.80 1.29
N GLY A 109 -6.38 6.92 1.61
CA GLY A 109 -7.60 7.34 0.92
C GLY A 109 -7.34 7.64 -0.56
N THR A 110 -6.30 8.41 -0.88
CA THR A 110 -5.94 8.71 -2.27
C THR A 110 -5.47 7.46 -3.02
N CYS A 111 -4.70 6.59 -2.34
CA CYS A 111 -4.29 5.30 -2.90
C CYS A 111 -5.50 4.41 -3.24
N ALA A 112 -6.50 4.34 -2.34
CA ALA A 112 -7.73 3.60 -2.59
C ALA A 112 -8.50 4.19 -3.78
N ALA A 113 -8.74 5.50 -3.78
CA ALA A 113 -9.47 6.18 -4.84
C ALA A 113 -8.81 6.02 -6.23
N LEU A 114 -7.50 6.29 -6.31
CA LEU A 114 -6.76 6.18 -7.55
C LEU A 114 -6.57 4.72 -7.96
N GLY A 115 -6.27 3.81 -7.04
CA GLY A 115 -6.09 2.39 -7.31
C GLY A 115 -7.34 1.74 -7.87
N THR A 116 -8.53 2.11 -7.36
CA THR A 116 -9.82 1.62 -7.87
C THR A 116 -10.09 2.03 -9.31
N ILE A 117 -9.64 3.21 -9.75
CA ILE A 117 -9.80 3.68 -11.13
C ILE A 117 -8.65 3.19 -12.03
N MET A 118 -7.41 3.49 -11.63
CA MET A 118 -6.21 3.21 -12.40
C MET A 118 -5.98 1.72 -12.58
N GLY A 119 -6.29 0.87 -11.59
CA GLY A 119 -6.07 -0.57 -11.69
C GLY A 119 -6.76 -1.17 -12.91
N PRO A 120 -8.10 -1.06 -13.02
CA PRO A 120 -8.82 -1.56 -14.19
C PRO A 120 -8.44 -0.87 -15.50
N VAL A 121 -8.14 0.43 -15.49
CA VAL A 121 -7.70 1.16 -16.70
C VAL A 121 -6.35 0.63 -17.22
N LEU A 122 -5.36 0.47 -16.33
CA LEU A 122 -4.05 -0.06 -16.69
C LEU A 122 -4.15 -1.54 -17.10
N LEU A 123 -4.94 -2.34 -16.39
CA LEU A 123 -5.17 -3.74 -16.76
C LEU A 123 -5.81 -3.85 -18.15
N ASN A 124 -6.78 -3.00 -18.49
CA ASN A 124 -7.38 -3.02 -19.82
C ASN A 124 -6.41 -2.51 -20.91
N THR A 125 -5.51 -1.59 -20.56
CA THR A 125 -4.50 -1.06 -21.49
C THR A 125 -3.42 -2.09 -21.82
N PHE A 126 -2.91 -2.81 -20.80
CA PHE A 126 -1.84 -3.79 -20.98
C PHE A 126 -2.34 -5.21 -21.28
N PHE A 127 -3.56 -5.54 -20.84
CA PHE A 127 -4.20 -6.85 -20.99
C PHE A 127 -5.68 -6.68 -21.37
N PRO A 128 -5.98 -6.21 -22.60
CA PRO A 128 -7.33 -5.86 -23.02
C PRO A 128 -8.31 -7.04 -22.96
N GLU A 129 -7.83 -8.28 -23.08
CA GLU A 129 -8.64 -9.49 -23.01
C GLU A 129 -9.36 -9.68 -21.66
N LEU A 130 -8.86 -9.06 -20.58
CA LEU A 130 -9.51 -9.15 -19.26
C LEU A 130 -10.79 -8.33 -19.15
N ASN A 131 -11.08 -7.41 -20.08
CA ASN A 131 -12.24 -6.50 -20.03
C ASN A 131 -12.42 -5.81 -18.66
N ALA A 132 -11.32 -5.54 -17.95
CA ALA A 132 -11.31 -5.01 -16.58
C ALA A 132 -12.15 -3.74 -16.38
N LEU A 133 -12.37 -2.93 -17.43
CA LEU A 133 -13.23 -1.73 -17.36
C LEU A 133 -14.69 -2.03 -16.96
N GLU A 134 -15.18 -3.25 -17.17
CA GLU A 134 -16.52 -3.65 -16.70
C GLU A 134 -16.64 -3.58 -15.16
N SER A 135 -15.51 -3.73 -14.45
CA SER A 135 -15.45 -3.56 -13.01
C SER A 135 -15.67 -2.10 -12.56
N LEU A 136 -15.51 -1.12 -13.46
CA LEU A 136 -15.75 0.31 -13.21
C LEU A 136 -17.24 0.66 -13.32
N THR A 137 -18.07 -0.02 -12.53
CA THR A 137 -19.50 0.26 -12.47
C THR A 137 -19.77 1.68 -11.96
N PHE A 138 -20.96 2.21 -12.26
CA PHE A 138 -21.40 3.51 -11.75
C PHE A 138 -21.30 3.59 -10.22
N ALA A 139 -21.65 2.52 -9.51
CA ALA A 139 -21.57 2.46 -8.04
C ALA A 139 -20.12 2.58 -7.54
N VAL A 140 -19.16 1.96 -8.23
CA VAL A 140 -17.73 2.04 -7.90
C VAL A 140 -17.22 3.47 -8.11
N ILE A 141 -17.54 4.09 -9.26
CA ILE A 141 -17.14 5.47 -9.56
C ILE A 141 -17.74 6.44 -8.54
N LEU A 142 -19.02 6.30 -8.22
CA LEU A 142 -19.69 7.10 -7.19
C LEU A 142 -19.00 6.94 -5.83
N GLY A 143 -18.65 5.71 -5.45
CA GLY A 143 -17.90 5.42 -4.24
C GLY A 143 -16.56 6.16 -4.20
N VAL A 144 -15.79 6.13 -5.31
CA VAL A 144 -14.52 6.85 -5.41
C VAL A 144 -14.71 8.36 -5.25
N VAL A 145 -15.74 8.96 -5.88
CA VAL A 145 -16.04 10.39 -5.73
C VAL A 145 -16.35 10.73 -4.27
N VAL A 146 -17.17 9.93 -3.59
CA VAL A 146 -17.50 10.13 -2.17
C VAL A 146 -16.24 10.01 -1.30
N THR A 147 -15.38 9.03 -1.57
CA THR A 147 -14.10 8.87 -0.87
C THR A 147 -13.19 10.09 -1.04
N LEU A 148 -13.06 10.61 -2.27
CA LEU A 148 -12.27 11.82 -2.55
C LEU A 148 -12.81 13.05 -1.81
N VAL A 149 -14.13 13.23 -1.75
CA VAL A 149 -14.76 14.29 -0.95
C VAL A 149 -14.42 14.13 0.52
N GLY A 150 -14.51 12.92 1.07
CA GLY A 150 -14.15 12.64 2.46
C GLY A 150 -12.69 12.98 2.78
N ILE A 151 -11.76 12.61 1.89
CA ILE A 151 -10.34 12.94 2.03
C ILE A 151 -10.10 14.45 1.99
N ALA A 152 -10.77 15.16 1.07
CA ALA A 152 -10.66 16.61 0.99
C ALA A 152 -11.11 17.29 2.29
N ILE A 153 -12.23 16.84 2.88
CA ILE A 153 -12.72 17.35 4.17
C ILE A 153 -11.70 17.10 5.29
N ILE A 154 -11.15 15.89 5.38
CA ILE A 154 -10.14 15.54 6.39
C ILE A 154 -8.87 16.40 6.21
N GLY A 155 -8.43 16.59 4.97
CA GLY A 155 -7.26 17.42 4.66
C GLY A 155 -7.46 18.88 5.07
N VAL A 156 -8.63 19.46 4.78
CA VAL A 156 -8.98 20.82 5.19
C VAL A 156 -9.01 20.95 6.71
N ALA A 157 -9.72 20.05 7.40
CA ALA A 157 -9.79 20.04 8.86
C ALA A 157 -8.40 19.90 9.52
N GLY A 158 -7.54 19.06 8.95
CA GLY A 158 -6.16 18.92 9.38
C GLY A 158 -5.35 20.20 9.26
N SER A 159 -5.46 20.87 8.12
CA SER A 159 -4.76 22.14 7.88
C SER A 159 -5.20 23.26 8.83
N MET A 160 -6.47 23.29 9.22
CA MET A 160 -7.01 24.26 10.18
C MET A 160 -6.39 24.05 11.57
N ARG A 161 -6.31 22.79 12.02
CA ARG A 161 -5.67 22.45 13.30
C ARG A 161 -4.19 22.83 13.34
N SER A 162 -3.45 22.57 12.26
CA SER A 162 -2.03 22.95 12.18
C SER A 162 -1.83 24.46 12.33
N LYS A 163 -2.67 25.27 11.66
CA LYS A 163 -2.63 26.74 11.78
C LYS A 163 -2.99 27.26 13.16
N GLU A 164 -3.96 26.63 13.82
CA GLU A 164 -4.37 27.00 15.17
C GLU A 164 -3.26 26.73 16.20
N GLN A 165 -2.51 25.63 16.04
CA GLN A 165 -1.36 25.31 16.89
C GLN A 165 -0.14 26.21 16.66
N GLU A 166 0.07 26.70 15.43
CA GLU A 166 1.08 27.73 15.15
C GLU A 166 0.71 29.07 15.81
N GLY A 167 -0.54 29.52 15.67
CA GLY A 167 -1.01 30.77 16.28
C GLY A 167 -1.01 30.76 17.81
N SER A 168 -1.18 29.60 18.46
CA SER A 168 -1.10 29.49 19.92
C SER A 168 0.33 29.47 20.48
N ASN A 169 1.34 29.15 19.66
CA ASN A 169 2.75 29.18 20.07
C ASN A 169 3.39 30.56 19.91
N GLU A 170 2.75 31.46 19.14
CA GLU A 170 3.19 32.84 18.92
C GLU A 170 2.53 33.85 19.90
N ALA A 171 1.52 33.43 20.67
CA ALA A 171 0.80 34.23 21.67
C ALA A 171 1.25 33.90 23.10
#